data_AF-A0AAV2BC43-F1
#
_entry.id   AF-A0AAV2BC43-F1
#
_cell.length_a   1.000
_cell.length_b   1.000
_cell.length_c   1.000
_cell.angle_alpha   90.00
_cell.angle_beta   90.00
_cell.angle_gamma   90.00
#
_symmetry.space_group_name_H-M   'P 1'
#
loop_
_entity.id
_entity.type
_entity.pdbx_description
1 polymer ?
#
loop_
_entity_poly.entity_id
_entity_poly.type
_entity_poly.pdbx_seq_one_letter_code
_entity_poly.pdbx_strand_id
1 'polypeptide(L)'
;MKAKLERSRQSARECRARKKIRYQYLDELVADREKAVLQLRKELEYTQWARSLDEGHIPEAALKMVEEEKRKERERLADRDTNRQSLISLRGNPEKIGTFGDEEATGMP
;
A
#
# COMPACT_ATOMS: atom_id res chain seq x y z
N MET A 1 -44.91 -24.08 -24.27
CA MET A 1 -43.88 -23.24 -24.95
C MET A 1 -43.08 -22.37 -23.98
N LYS A 2 -43.69 -21.49 -23.17
CA LYS A 2 -42.99 -20.55 -22.26
C LYS A 2 -41.98 -21.19 -21.30
N ALA A 3 -42.32 -22.33 -20.69
CA ALA A 3 -41.43 -23.05 -19.77
C ALA A 3 -40.15 -23.59 -20.43
N LYS A 4 -40.19 -23.97 -21.72
CA LYS A 4 -39.01 -24.44 -22.46
C LYS A 4 -38.06 -23.27 -22.77
N LEU A 5 -38.63 -22.09 -23.07
CA LEU A 5 -37.87 -20.87 -23.33
C LEU A 5 -37.18 -20.36 -22.05
N GLU A 6 -37.88 -20.36 -20.90
CA GLU A 6 -37.27 -19.97 -19.62
C GLU A 6 -36.17 -20.93 -19.18
N ARG A 7 -36.35 -22.25 -19.35
CA ARG A 7 -35.28 -23.22 -19.10
C ARG A 7 -34.05 -22.98 -19.98
N SER A 8 -34.25 -22.72 -21.28
CA SER A 8 -33.14 -22.42 -22.19
C SER A 8 -32.39 -21.15 -21.78
N ARG A 9 -33.12 -20.09 -21.41
CA ARG A 9 -32.55 -18.84 -20.89
C ARG A 9 -31.73 -19.07 -19.63
N GLN A 10 -32.27 -19.85 -18.69
CA GLN A 10 -31.59 -20.17 -17.45
C GLN A 10 -30.31 -20.98 -17.67
N SER A 11 -30.36 -22.04 -18.49
CA SER A 11 -29.17 -22.83 -18.84
C SER A 11 -28.09 -21.96 -19.50
N ALA A 12 -28.47 -21.01 -20.36
CA ALA A 12 -27.54 -20.08 -20.98
C ALA A 12 -26.92 -19.09 -19.97
N ARG A 13 -27.68 -18.62 -18.97
CA ARG A 13 -27.16 -17.79 -17.88
C ARG A 13 -26.17 -18.56 -17.02
N GLU A 14 -26.53 -19.77 -16.61
CA GLU A 14 -25.65 -20.64 -15.82
C GLU A 14 -24.37 -21.00 -16.57
N CYS A 15 -24.44 -21.24 -17.88
CA CYS A 15 -23.24 -21.46 -18.70
C CYS A 15 -22.28 -20.27 -18.64
N ARG A 16 -22.80 -19.04 -18.76
CA ARG A 16 -22.00 -17.82 -18.64
C ARG A 16 -21.43 -17.63 -17.23
N ALA A 17 -22.25 -17.84 -16.20
CA ALA A 17 -21.82 -17.74 -14.80
C ALA A 17 -20.71 -18.76 -14.48
N ARG A 18 -20.89 -20.02 -14.90
CA ARG A 18 -19.88 -21.09 -14.77
C ARG A 18 -18.57 -20.71 -15.45
N LYS A 19 -18.64 -20.21 -16.69
CA LYS A 19 -17.44 -19.78 -17.44
C LYS A 19 -16.73 -18.62 -16.74
N LYS A 20 -17.47 -17.65 -16.21
CA LYS A 20 -16.90 -16.52 -15.45
C LYS A 20 -16.16 -17.01 -14.21
N ILE A 21 -16.81 -17.81 -13.36
CA ILE A 21 -16.21 -18.34 -12.13
C ILE A 21 -14.97 -19.18 -12.46
N ARG A 22 -15.04 -20.01 -13.50
CA ARG A 22 -13.90 -20.84 -13.93
C ARG A 22 -12.68 -19.99 -14.31
N TYR A 23 -12.86 -18.92 -15.07
CA TYR A 23 -11.73 -18.06 -15.42
C TYR A 23 -11.22 -17.26 -14.25
N GLN A 24 -12.11 -16.74 -13.39
CA GLN A 24 -11.67 -16.06 -12.15
C GLN A 24 -10.76 -16.96 -11.31
N TYR A 25 -11.15 -18.21 -11.10
CA TYR A 25 -10.32 -19.18 -10.38
C TYR A 25 -8.98 -19.46 -11.08
N LEU A 26 -8.98 -19.60 -12.40
CA LEU A 26 -7.74 -19.81 -13.15
C LEU A 26 -6.81 -18.59 -13.10
N ASP A 27 -7.37 -17.38 -13.19
CA ASP A 27 -6.63 -16.13 -13.10
C ASP A 27 -6.01 -15.98 -11.70
N GLU A 28 -6.77 -16.28 -10.65
CA GLU A 28 -6.28 -16.30 -9.26
C GLU A 28 -5.13 -17.31 -9.08
N LEU A 29 -5.28 -18.54 -9.58
CA LEU A 29 -4.22 -19.54 -9.53
C LEU A 29 -2.95 -19.12 -10.26
N VAL A 30 -3.09 -18.48 -11.42
CA VAL A 30 -1.94 -17.99 -12.20
C VAL A 30 -1.26 -16.85 -11.45
N ALA A 31 -2.02 -15.89 -10.93
CA ALA A 31 -1.48 -14.78 -10.15
C ALA A 31 -0.73 -15.26 -8.90
N ASP A 32 -1.28 -16.23 -8.17
CA ASP A 32 -0.63 -16.82 -7.00
C ASP A 32 0.67 -17.55 -7.38
N ARG A 33 0.66 -18.28 -8.51
CA ARG A 33 1.84 -18.96 -9.03
C ARG A 33 2.93 -17.95 -9.41
N GLU A 34 2.58 -16.90 -10.13
CA GLU A 34 3.51 -15.85 -10.55
C GLU A 34 4.14 -15.16 -9.34
N LYS A 35 3.32 -14.84 -8.32
CA LYS A 35 3.79 -14.28 -7.05
C LYS A 35 4.79 -15.20 -6.35
N ALA A 36 4.47 -16.49 -6.25
CA ALA A 36 5.38 -17.48 -5.65
C ALA A 36 6.71 -17.58 -6.43
N VAL A 37 6.66 -17.56 -7.77
CA VAL A 37 7.87 -17.57 -8.60
C VAL A 37 8.72 -16.33 -8.36
N LEU A 38 8.11 -15.15 -8.27
CA LEU A 38 8.84 -13.92 -7.97
C LEU A 38 9.51 -13.96 -6.59
N GLN A 39 8.82 -14.48 -5.58
CA GLN A 39 9.38 -14.67 -4.25
C GLN A 39 10.59 -15.60 -4.27
N LEU A 40 10.46 -16.77 -4.89
CA LEU A 40 11.56 -17.74 -5.01
C LEU A 40 12.75 -17.20 -5.79
N ARG A 41 12.51 -16.42 -6.85
CA ARG A 41 13.59 -15.75 -7.60
C ARG A 41 14.36 -14.77 -6.74
N LYS A 42 13.66 -14.00 -5.91
CA LYS A 42 14.27 -13.05 -4.98
C LYS A 42 15.11 -13.78 -3.92
N GLU A 43 14.59 -14.87 -3.36
CA GLU A 43 15.34 -15.72 -2.44
C GLU A 43 16.61 -16.29 -3.08
N LEU A 44 16.51 -16.76 -4.32
CA LEU A 44 17.66 -17.26 -5.07
C LEU A 44 18.72 -16.16 -5.28
N GLU A 45 18.30 -14.95 -5.64
CA GLU A 45 19.20 -13.80 -5.81
C GLU A 45 19.99 -13.51 -4.51
N TYR A 46 19.34 -13.54 -3.35
CA TYR A 46 20.03 -13.38 -2.06
C TYR A 46 21.07 -14.49 -1.81
N THR A 47 20.75 -15.74 -2.14
CA THR A 47 21.74 -16.83 -1.99
C THR A 47 22.93 -16.67 -2.92
N GLN A 48 22.72 -16.15 -4.13
CA GLN A 48 23.80 -15.87 -5.08
C GLN A 48 24.68 -14.73 -4.58
N TRP A 49 24.07 -13.66 -4.07
CA TRP A 49 24.83 -12.56 -3.47
C TRP A 49 25.63 -12.99 -2.24
N ALA A 50 25.06 -13.84 -1.38
CA ALA A 50 25.79 -14.38 -0.23
C ALA A 50 27.06 -15.10 -0.69
N ARG A 51 26.97 -15.97 -1.71
CA ARG A 51 28.15 -16.65 -2.27
C ARG A 51 29.16 -15.67 -2.88
N SER A 52 28.70 -14.70 -3.67
CA SER A 52 29.60 -13.71 -4.26
C SER A 52 30.31 -12.87 -3.19
N LEU A 53 29.61 -12.52 -2.10
CA LEU A 53 30.19 -11.79 -0.97
C LEU A 53 31.21 -12.64 -0.21
N ASP A 54 30.94 -13.93 -0.01
CA ASP A 54 31.90 -14.88 0.58
C ASP A 54 33.16 -15.01 -0.29
N GLU A 55 33.02 -14.91 -1.61
CA GLU A 55 34.12 -14.87 -2.59
C GLU A 55 34.80 -13.49 -2.70
N GLY A 56 34.36 -12.48 -1.93
CA GLY A 56 34.93 -11.13 -1.91
C GLY A 56 34.43 -10.19 -3.03
N HIS A 57 33.42 -10.61 -3.80
CA HIS A 57 32.82 -9.82 -4.87
C HIS A 57 31.50 -9.20 -4.39
N ILE A 58 31.43 -7.87 -4.35
CA ILE A 58 30.19 -7.17 -4.01
C ILE A 58 29.31 -7.06 -5.26
N PRO A 59 28.10 -7.65 -5.28
CA PRO A 59 27.20 -7.55 -6.43
C PRO A 59 26.75 -6.10 -6.64
N GLU A 60 26.80 -5.62 -7.88
CA GLU A 60 26.39 -4.24 -8.23
C GLU A 60 24.93 -3.95 -7.83
N ALA A 61 24.05 -4.94 -7.97
CA ALA A 61 22.66 -4.84 -7.55
C ALA A 61 22.52 -4.62 -6.04
N ALA A 62 23.37 -5.25 -5.22
CA ALA A 62 23.38 -5.02 -3.77
C ALA A 62 23.83 -3.60 -3.43
N LEU A 63 24.80 -3.05 -4.17
CA LEU A 63 25.26 -1.67 -3.99
C LEU A 63 24.13 -0.66 -4.30
N LYS A 64 23.43 -0.85 -5.42
CA LYS A 64 22.29 -0.02 -5.82
C LYS A 64 21.17 -0.03 -4.78
N MET A 65 20.84 -1.21 -4.22
CA MET A 65 19.84 -1.28 -3.15
C MET A 65 20.24 -0.47 -1.91
N VAL A 66 21.52 -0.51 -1.51
CA VAL A 66 22.02 0.27 -0.36
C VAL A 66 21.91 1.78 -0.64
N GLU A 67 22.22 2.22 -1.86
CA GLU A 67 22.06 3.62 -2.25
C GLU A 67 20.59 4.07 -2.27
N GLU A 68 19.69 3.23 -2.79
CA GLU A 68 18.26 3.49 -2.77
C GLU A 68 17.69 3.58 -1.35
N GLU A 69 18.11 2.68 -0.46
CA GLU A 69 17.65 2.71 0.93
C GLU A 69 18.16 3.96 1.66
N LYS A 70 19.42 4.35 1.43
CA LYS A 70 19.97 5.63 1.90
C LYS A 70 19.22 6.84 1.34
N ARG A 71 18.73 6.79 0.09
CA ARG A 71 17.89 7.85 -0.48
C ARG A 71 16.53 7.91 0.22
N LYS A 72 15.84 6.78 0.39
CA LYS A 72 14.55 6.69 1.09
C LYS A 72 14.63 7.12 2.55
N GLU A 73 15.74 6.82 3.23
CA GLU A 73 15.96 7.24 4.61
C GLU A 73 16.14 8.76 4.70
N ARG A 74 16.88 9.36 3.75
CA ARG A 74 17.00 10.83 3.64
C ARG A 74 15.66 11.50 3.39
N GLU A 75 14.83 10.92 2.51
CA GLU A 75 13.47 11.41 2.26
C GLU A 75 12.59 11.30 3.51
N ARG A 76 12.58 10.14 4.19
CA ARG A 76 11.85 9.94 5.46
C ARG A 76 12.29 10.91 6.56
N LEU A 77 13.58 11.20 6.65
CA LEU A 77 14.12 12.15 7.62
C LEU A 77 13.65 13.58 7.29
N ALA A 78 13.69 13.97 6.02
CA ALA A 78 13.18 15.25 5.55
C ALA A 78 11.67 15.41 5.80
N ASP A 79 10.87 14.36 5.60
CA ASP A 79 9.44 14.36 5.92
C ASP A 79 9.19 14.52 7.43
N ARG A 80 9.99 13.84 8.27
CA ARG A 80 9.92 13.99 9.73
C ARG A 80 10.30 15.40 10.18
N ASP A 81 11.34 15.97 9.59
CA ASP A 81 11.80 17.33 9.92
C ASP A 81 10.78 18.39 9.48
N THR A 82 10.16 18.19 8.30
CA THR A 82 9.06 19.03 7.80
C THR A 82 7.83 18.94 8.71
N ASN A 83 7.45 17.73 9.12
CA ASN A 83 6.33 17.50 10.05
C ASN A 83 6.61 18.06 11.46
N ARG A 84 7.88 18.03 11.90
CA ARG A 84 8.30 18.66 13.16
C ARG A 84 8.23 20.18 13.08
N GLN A 85 8.71 20.78 12.00
CA GLN A 85 8.69 22.24 11.80
C GLN A 85 7.26 22.77 11.70
N SER A 86 6.34 22.07 11.03
CA SER A 86 4.93 22.45 10.97
C SER A 86 4.26 22.45 12.36
N LEU A 87 4.54 21.44 13.20
CA LEU A 87 4.05 21.37 14.58
C LEU A 87 4.58 22.50 15.47
N ILE A 88 5.84 22.91 15.28
CA ILE A 88 6.45 24.02 16.03
C ILE A 88 5.82 25.35 15.60
N SER A 89 5.60 25.55 14.30
CA SER A 89 4.91 26.73 13.76
C SER A 89 3.48 26.86 14.31
N LEU A 90 2.75 25.74 14.43
CA LEU A 90 1.42 25.72 15.04
C LEU A 90 1.42 26.05 16.55
N ARG A 91 2.48 25.69 17.28
CA ARG A 91 2.65 26.05 18.71
C ARG A 91 3.16 27.47 18.94
N GLY A 92 3.77 28.09 17.94
CA GLY A 92 4.33 29.44 18.00
C GLY A 92 3.33 30.56 17.68
N ASN A 93 2.03 30.27 17.59
CA ASN A 93 1.00 31.25 17.25
C ASN A 93 0.16 31.66 18.48
N PRO A 94 0.53 32.72 19.23
CA PRO A 94 -0.19 33.15 20.43
C PRO A 94 -1.52 33.89 20.17
N GLU A 95 -1.92 34.13 18.91
CA GLU A 95 -3.11 34.95 18.59
C GLU A 95 -4.46 34.21 18.60
N LYS A 96 -4.57 33.06 19.26
CA LYS A 96 -5.85 32.35 19.49
C LYS A 96 -6.18 32.13 20.96
N ILE A 97 -5.80 33.05 21.84
CA ILE A 97 -6.48 33.21 23.13
C ILE A 97 -7.62 34.19 22.87
N GLY A 98 -8.80 33.64 22.57
CA GLY A 98 -10.02 34.42 22.47
C GLY A 98 -10.26 35.16 23.78
N THR A 99 -10.38 36.48 23.69
CA THR A 99 -10.89 37.33 24.76
C THR A 99 -12.31 36.89 25.09
N PHE A 100 -12.48 36.15 26.19
CA PHE A 100 -13.80 35.89 26.76
C PHE A 100 -14.23 37.16 27.46
N GLY A 101 -15.15 37.90 26.83
CA GLY A 101 -15.66 39.16 27.32
C GLY A 101 -16.42 38.98 28.64
N ASP A 102 -16.18 39.92 29.54
CA ASP A 102 -17.04 40.20 30.68
C ASP A 102 -18.42 40.62 30.16
N GLU A 103 -19.42 39.74 30.27
CA GLU A 103 -20.83 40.14 30.18
C GLU A 103 -21.48 39.99 31.55
N GLU A 104 -21.83 41.16 32.07
CA GLU A 104 -22.50 41.48 33.31
C GLU A 104 -23.65 40.52 33.66
N ALA A 105 -23.52 39.90 34.83
CA ALA A 105 -24.65 39.38 35.58
C ALA A 105 -25.48 40.55 36.15
N THR A 106 -26.36 41.10 35.32
CA THR A 106 -27.57 41.81 35.73
C THR A 106 -28.72 41.08 35.03
N GLY A 107 -29.79 40.62 35.66
CA GLY A 107 -30.47 41.10 36.84
C GLY A 107 -31.96 41.04 36.54
N MET A 108 -32.65 40.09 37.19
CA MET A 108 -34.11 40.02 37.40
C MET A 108 -34.97 39.57 36.21
N PRO A 109 -36.26 39.28 36.42
CA PRO A 109 -36.84 38.23 37.27
C PRO A 109 -37.69 37.22 36.47
#